data_AF-A0A7C7XJB3-F1
#
_entry.id   AF-A0A7C7XJB3-F1
#
_cell.length_a   1.000
_cell.length_b   1.000
_cell.length_c   1.000
_cell.angle_alpha   90.00
_cell.angle_beta   90.00
_cell.angle_gamma   90.00
#
_symmetry.space_group_name_H-M   'P 1'
#
loop_
_entity.id
_entity.type
_entity.pdbx_description
1 polymer ?
#
loop_
_entity_poly.entity_id
_entity_poly.type
_entity_poly.pdbx_seq_one_letter_code
_entity_poly.pdbx_strand_id
1 'polypeptide(L)'
;MRFTTKKIKPVSFVLWGITCLSFLQNPSSAQELSLQEHINASATALENLDSAAQSCQSSLDSATAIEAKKFCNDFLASLDGEVLANYLSNCSELKSWRDDYIAASQSNSANSSDDNDTTSEEDATNLQLLISIEFNCGENALQKRTQYVVDTFTLLQDGQIRNQRADSAMRRRLTELEFNSVLNQERSALRNSVQQQQSIRSQETQRQFDNLQNELIRQQIRYQQ
;
A
#
# COMPACT_ATOMS: atom_id res chain seq x y z
N MET A 1 -82.90 32.60 19.05
CA MET A 1 -82.80 32.38 20.51
C MET A 1 -81.68 31.37 20.77
N ARG A 2 -80.82 31.64 21.77
CA ARG A 2 -79.86 30.66 22.35
C ARG A 2 -80.57 29.35 22.68
N PHE A 3 -79.88 28.22 22.61
CA PHE A 3 -79.74 27.32 23.77
C PHE A 3 -78.47 26.47 23.65
N THR A 4 -77.73 26.47 24.75
CA THR A 4 -76.45 25.82 25.07
C THR A 4 -76.68 24.46 25.72
N THR A 5 -75.75 23.49 25.56
CA THR A 5 -75.44 22.41 26.54
C THR A 5 -74.26 21.58 26.00
N LYS A 6 -73.36 20.95 26.76
CA LYS A 6 -72.93 20.92 28.18
C LYS A 6 -71.66 20.03 28.22
N LYS A 7 -70.84 20.18 29.27
CA LYS A 7 -69.48 19.64 29.44
C LYS A 7 -69.45 18.42 30.41
N ILE A 8 -68.45 17.52 30.22
CA ILE A 8 -67.65 16.73 31.21
C ILE A 8 -68.06 15.26 31.59
N LYS A 9 -67.16 14.30 31.20
CA LYS A 9 -66.47 13.11 31.83
C LYS A 9 -67.24 12.10 32.74
N PRO A 10 -66.72 10.91 33.18
CA PRO A 10 -65.40 10.19 33.03
C PRO A 10 -65.52 8.68 32.57
N VAL A 11 -64.49 7.81 32.46
CA VAL A 11 -64.01 6.83 33.49
C VAL A 11 -62.95 5.82 32.92
N SER A 12 -61.93 5.52 33.75
CA SER A 12 -61.13 4.30 34.04
C SER A 12 -60.25 3.50 33.04
N PHE A 13 -59.05 3.23 33.56
CA PHE A 13 -58.03 2.20 33.28
C PHE A 13 -58.53 0.73 33.39
N VAL A 14 -57.89 -0.21 32.65
CA VAL A 14 -57.09 -1.37 33.14
C VAL A 14 -56.74 -2.36 31.97
N LEU A 15 -55.43 -2.50 31.73
CA LEU A 15 -54.57 -3.69 31.45
C LEU A 15 -54.90 -4.81 30.42
N TRP A 16 -53.90 -5.11 29.57
CA TRP A 16 -53.28 -6.40 29.14
C TRP A 16 -52.55 -6.09 27.80
N GLY A 17 -51.25 -6.28 27.55
CA GLY A 17 -50.28 -7.26 28.01
C GLY A 17 -49.75 -8.03 26.78
N ILE A 18 -48.74 -7.51 26.07
CA ILE A 18 -47.92 -8.31 25.12
C ILE A 18 -46.46 -7.83 25.23
N THR A 19 -45.66 -8.69 25.85
CA THR A 19 -44.21 -8.73 25.81
C THR A 19 -43.73 -8.97 24.39
N CYS A 20 -42.94 -8.05 23.82
CA CYS A 20 -42.07 -8.37 22.69
C CYS A 20 -40.66 -7.90 23.04
N LEU A 21 -39.73 -8.83 22.83
CA LEU A 21 -38.35 -8.83 23.29
C LEU A 21 -37.63 -7.52 22.97
N SER A 22 -36.97 -6.97 23.99
CA SER A 22 -35.90 -6.01 23.85
C SER A 22 -34.77 -6.65 23.03
N PHE A 23 -34.73 -6.40 21.72
CA PHE A 23 -33.44 -6.33 21.03
C PHE A 23 -32.72 -5.14 21.65
N LEU A 24 -31.91 -5.42 22.68
CA LEU A 24 -30.76 -4.60 23.02
C LEU A 24 -29.85 -4.60 21.79
N GLN A 25 -30.10 -3.68 20.87
CA GLN A 25 -29.04 -3.20 19.99
C GLN A 25 -28.04 -2.51 20.91
N ASN A 26 -26.96 -3.24 21.23
CA ASN A 26 -25.74 -2.62 21.70
C ASN A 26 -25.47 -1.44 20.76
N PRO A 27 -25.39 -0.19 21.24
CA PRO A 27 -24.63 0.78 20.50
C PRO A 27 -23.24 0.18 20.40
N SER A 28 -22.78 -0.02 19.17
CA SER A 28 -21.37 -0.26 18.91
C SER A 28 -20.65 0.92 19.54
N SER A 29 -20.11 0.75 20.74
CA SER A 29 -19.10 1.65 21.26
C SER A 29 -17.97 1.52 20.25
N ALA A 30 -17.86 2.52 19.37
CA ALA A 30 -16.57 2.82 18.78
C ALA A 30 -15.65 2.99 19.98
N GLN A 31 -14.88 1.95 20.30
CA GLN A 31 -13.88 2.05 21.35
C GLN A 31 -12.89 3.07 20.81
N GLU A 32 -12.85 4.23 21.46
CA GLU A 32 -11.83 5.23 21.21
C GLU A 32 -10.49 4.52 21.43
N LEU A 33 -9.64 4.55 20.39
CA LEU A 33 -8.33 3.91 20.45
C LEU A 33 -7.56 4.51 21.61
N SER A 34 -6.90 3.65 22.38
CA SER A 34 -5.96 4.13 23.39
C SER A 34 -4.84 4.92 22.73
N LEU A 35 -4.20 5.81 23.49
CA LEU A 35 -3.10 6.64 23.00
C LEU A 35 -1.97 5.80 22.38
N GLN A 36 -1.64 4.66 22.99
CA GLN A 36 -0.63 3.75 22.47
C GLN A 36 -1.06 3.10 21.15
N GLU A 37 -2.34 2.81 20.97
CA GLU A 37 -2.85 2.26 19.72
C GLU A 37 -2.82 3.30 18.60
N HIS A 38 -3.11 4.57 18.89
CA HIS A 38 -2.90 5.66 17.93
C HIS A 38 -1.43 5.81 17.52
N ILE A 39 -0.49 5.69 18.47
CA ILE A 39 0.95 5.70 18.19
C ILE A 39 1.31 4.53 17.25
N ASN A 40 0.86 3.32 17.58
CA ASN A 40 1.15 2.14 16.77
C ASN A 40 0.53 2.25 15.36
N ALA A 41 -0.72 2.70 15.27
CA ALA A 41 -1.42 2.89 14.00
C ALA A 41 -0.71 3.93 13.11
N SER A 42 -0.22 5.03 13.69
CA SER A 42 0.55 6.04 12.95
C SER A 42 1.88 5.48 12.44
N ALA A 43 2.59 4.68 13.23
CA ALA A 43 3.82 4.03 12.81
C ALA A 43 3.58 3.02 11.69
N THR A 44 2.58 2.15 11.83
CA THR A 44 2.20 1.17 10.80
C THR A 44 1.77 1.85 9.50
N ALA A 45 1.07 2.98 9.56
CA ALA A 45 0.70 3.72 8.36
C ALA A 45 1.93 4.26 7.61
N LEU A 46 2.94 4.75 8.33
CA LEU A 46 4.22 5.18 7.73
C LEU A 46 4.98 4.01 7.10
N GLU A 47 5.04 2.86 7.77
CA GLU A 47 5.65 1.64 7.22
C GLU A 47 4.94 1.16 5.95
N ASN A 48 3.61 1.18 5.95
CA ASN A 48 2.80 0.79 4.79
C ASN A 48 3.03 1.74 3.61
N LEU A 49 3.08 3.05 3.86
CA LEU A 49 3.39 4.04 2.82
C LEU A 49 4.79 3.82 2.24
N ASP A 50 5.78 3.57 3.10
CA ASP A 50 7.17 3.37 2.67
C ASP A 50 7.35 2.06 1.90
N SER A 51 6.67 0.99 2.33
CA SER A 51 6.65 -0.29 1.63
C SER A 51 5.99 -0.18 0.25
N ALA A 52 4.88 0.56 0.14
CA ALA A 52 4.23 0.83 -1.14
C ALA A 52 5.14 1.65 -2.08
N ALA A 53 5.82 2.67 -1.54
CA ALA A 53 6.79 3.47 -2.29
C ALA A 53 7.96 2.62 -2.80
N GLN A 54 8.55 1.81 -1.92
CA GLN A 54 9.63 0.88 -2.26
C GLN A 54 9.20 -0.12 -3.35
N SER A 55 7.97 -0.64 -3.26
CA SER A 55 7.43 -1.56 -4.25
C SER A 55 7.28 -0.90 -5.62
N CYS A 56 6.77 0.34 -5.67
CA CYS A 56 6.76 1.12 -6.91
C CYS A 56 8.19 1.32 -7.45
N GLN A 57 9.11 1.83 -6.64
CA GLN A 57 10.47 2.13 -7.08
C GLN A 57 11.21 0.88 -7.60
N SER A 58 11.17 -0.23 -6.86
CA SER A 58 11.81 -1.48 -7.26
C SER A 58 11.19 -2.10 -8.52
N SER A 59 9.87 -1.96 -8.69
CA SER A 59 9.17 -2.46 -9.88
C SER A 59 9.56 -1.71 -11.16
N LEU A 60 9.94 -0.43 -11.06
CA LEU A 60 10.40 0.35 -12.21
C LEU A 60 11.70 -0.19 -12.82
N ASP A 61 12.54 -0.85 -12.02
CA ASP A 61 13.83 -1.38 -12.46
C ASP A 61 13.76 -2.85 -12.92
N SER A 62 12.80 -3.61 -12.39
CA SER A 62 12.85 -5.09 -12.44
C SER A 62 11.57 -5.78 -12.93
N ALA A 63 10.43 -5.07 -13.00
CA ALA A 63 9.14 -5.67 -13.33
C ALA A 63 8.72 -5.42 -14.78
N THR A 64 7.69 -6.14 -15.22
CA THR A 64 7.03 -5.80 -16.49
C THR A 64 6.36 -4.43 -16.38
N ALA A 65 6.15 -3.79 -17.53
CA ALA A 65 5.43 -2.52 -17.62
C ALA A 65 4.09 -2.52 -16.84
N ILE A 66 3.31 -3.59 -16.99
CA ILE A 66 1.98 -3.72 -16.39
C ILE A 66 2.09 -3.78 -14.86
N GLU A 67 3.05 -4.56 -14.35
CA GLU A 67 3.30 -4.68 -12.91
C GLU A 67 3.82 -3.37 -12.32
N ALA A 68 4.78 -2.72 -12.98
CA ALA A 68 5.33 -1.46 -12.52
C ALA A 68 4.24 -0.37 -12.41
N LYS A 69 3.35 -0.31 -13.42
CA LYS A 69 2.19 0.58 -13.39
C LYS A 69 1.25 0.26 -12.22
N LYS A 70 1.00 -1.02 -11.94
CA LYS A 70 0.15 -1.44 -10.82
C LYS A 70 0.75 -0.98 -9.49
N PHE A 71 2.01 -1.30 -9.20
CA PHE A 71 2.64 -0.95 -7.92
C PHE A 71 2.73 0.56 -7.71
N CYS A 72 3.02 1.34 -8.75
CA CYS A 72 3.04 2.79 -8.64
C CYS A 72 1.66 3.42 -8.47
N ASN A 73 0.61 2.84 -9.06
CA ASN A 73 -0.76 3.26 -8.78
C ASN A 73 -1.19 2.89 -7.35
N ASP A 74 -0.80 1.71 -6.86
CA ASP A 74 -1.09 1.26 -5.49
C ASP A 74 -0.42 2.24 -4.47
N PHE A 75 0.81 2.69 -4.75
CA PHE A 75 1.49 3.73 -3.96
C PHE A 75 0.75 5.08 -3.98
N LEU A 76 0.39 5.59 -5.17
CA LEU A 76 -0.36 6.85 -5.27
C LEU A 76 -1.73 6.76 -4.59
N ALA A 77 -2.41 5.62 -4.71
CA ALA A 77 -3.67 5.37 -4.01
C ALA A 77 -3.49 5.32 -2.48
N SER A 78 -2.32 4.91 -1.98
CA SER A 78 -2.02 4.94 -0.55
C SER A 78 -1.81 6.36 -0.03
N LEU A 79 -1.24 7.24 -0.86
CA LEU A 79 -1.09 8.68 -0.55
C LEU A 79 -2.42 9.43 -0.61
N ASP A 80 -3.24 9.19 -1.63
CA ASP A 80 -4.53 9.89 -1.80
C ASP A 80 -5.69 9.20 -1.06
N GLY A 81 -5.43 8.07 -0.41
CA GLY A 81 -6.45 7.18 0.14
C GLY A 81 -6.36 7.00 1.64
N GLU A 82 -6.88 5.85 2.08
CA GLU A 82 -7.12 5.54 3.49
C GLU A 82 -5.84 5.53 4.33
N VAL A 83 -4.70 5.08 3.78
CA VAL A 83 -3.46 4.95 4.56
C VAL A 83 -2.97 6.31 5.06
N LEU A 84 -2.84 7.30 4.17
CA LEU A 84 -2.43 8.65 4.58
C LEU A 84 -3.52 9.35 5.40
N ALA A 85 -4.79 9.17 5.05
CA ALA A 85 -5.89 9.75 5.82
C ALA A 85 -5.91 9.23 7.28
N ASN A 86 -5.73 7.93 7.46
CA ASN A 86 -5.65 7.31 8.78
C ASN A 86 -4.41 7.78 9.54
N TYR A 87 -3.25 7.89 8.89
CA TYR A 87 -2.05 8.47 9.51
C TYR A 87 -2.32 9.88 10.06
N LEU A 88 -2.90 10.76 9.23
CA LEU A 88 -3.21 12.14 9.61
C LEU A 88 -4.25 12.20 10.73
N SER A 89 -5.27 11.35 10.69
CA SER A 89 -6.30 11.26 11.74
C SER A 89 -5.70 10.84 13.07
N ASN A 90 -4.89 9.78 13.09
CA ASN A 90 -4.20 9.33 14.31
C ASN A 90 -3.26 10.42 14.86
N CYS A 91 -2.50 11.07 13.98
CA CYS A 91 -1.62 12.16 14.39
C CYS A 91 -2.36 13.40 14.90
N SER A 92 -3.60 13.62 14.48
CA SER A 92 -4.45 14.70 15.03
C SER A 92 -4.79 14.42 16.49
N GLU A 93 -5.28 13.21 16.80
CA GLU A 93 -5.62 12.81 18.18
C GLU A 93 -4.39 12.86 19.09
N LEU A 94 -3.25 12.33 18.64
CA LEU A 94 -1.99 12.35 19.39
C LEU A 94 -1.49 13.77 19.67
N LYS A 95 -1.64 14.69 18.70
CA LYS A 95 -1.28 16.10 18.89
C LYS A 95 -2.22 16.80 19.86
N SER A 96 -3.52 16.50 19.82
CA SER A 96 -4.48 17.04 20.78
C SER A 96 -4.08 16.63 22.20
N TRP A 97 -3.80 15.34 22.42
CA TRP A 97 -3.34 14.85 23.72
C TRP A 97 -2.06 15.53 24.19
N ARG A 98 -1.07 15.69 23.30
CA ARG A 98 0.19 16.38 23.60
C ARG A 98 -0.06 17.82 24.04
N ASP A 99 -0.92 18.54 23.31
CA ASP A 99 -1.21 19.95 23.58
C ASP A 99 -1.93 20.11 24.94
N ASP A 100 -2.85 19.20 25.26
CA ASP A 100 -3.52 19.15 26.57
C ASP A 100 -2.54 18.84 27.71
N TYR A 101 -1.63 17.88 27.52
CA TYR A 101 -0.60 17.54 28.51
C TYR A 101 0.36 18.71 28.78
N ILE A 102 0.81 19.40 27.72
CA ILE A 102 1.66 20.59 27.84
C ILE A 102 0.91 21.73 28.55
N ALA A 103 -0.37 21.95 28.23
CA ALA A 103 -1.18 22.98 28.88
C ALA A 103 -1.37 22.68 30.38
N ALA A 104 -1.64 21.43 30.75
CA ALA A 104 -1.80 21.00 32.14
C ALA A 104 -0.49 21.16 32.94
N SER A 105 0.64 20.76 32.37
CA SER A 105 1.96 20.90 33.01
C SER A 105 2.36 22.36 33.24
N GLN A 106 2.05 23.27 32.30
CA GLN A 106 2.30 24.71 32.48
C GLN A 106 1.41 25.32 33.57
N SER A 107 0.13 24.93 33.63
CA SER A 107 -0.80 25.39 34.68
C SER A 107 -0.37 24.91 36.08
N ASN A 108 0.11 23.66 36.18
CA ASN A 108 0.57 23.10 37.45
C ASN A 108 1.89 23.73 37.89
N SER A 109 2.81 24.00 36.97
CA SER A 109 4.08 24.66 37.26
C SER A 109 3.91 26.13 37.70
N ALA A 110 2.89 26.84 37.19
CA ALA A 110 2.58 28.20 37.62
C ALA A 110 1.96 28.29 39.03
N ASN A 111 1.35 27.20 39.52
CA ASN A 111 0.67 27.14 40.81
C ASN A 111 1.45 26.39 41.90
N SER A 112 2.52 25.66 41.55
CA SER A 112 3.39 24.97 42.50
C SER A 112 4.61 25.81 42.85
N SER A 113 4.59 26.40 44.04
CA SER A 113 5.76 27.02 44.69
C SER A 113 6.48 26.05 45.67
N ASP A 114 6.32 24.74 45.48
CA ASP A 114 6.83 23.72 46.39
C ASP A 114 7.83 22.80 45.64
N ASP A 115 9.11 22.99 45.93
CA ASP A 115 10.28 22.21 45.46
C ASP A 115 10.28 20.80 46.08
N ASN A 116 9.25 20.00 45.83
CA ASN A 116 9.29 18.57 46.15
C ASN A 116 9.38 17.75 44.87
N ASP A 117 10.62 17.59 44.43
CA ASP A 117 11.06 16.76 43.31
C ASP A 117 10.84 15.27 43.62
N THR A 118 9.60 14.83 43.53
CA THR A 118 9.28 13.42 43.34
C THR A 118 8.77 13.25 41.93
N THR A 119 9.68 13.04 40.98
CA THR A 119 9.34 12.54 39.64
C THR A 119 8.56 11.25 39.80
N SER A 120 7.25 11.30 39.58
CA SER A 120 6.40 10.14 39.70
C SER A 120 6.67 9.19 38.52
N GLU A 121 6.44 7.88 38.69
CA GLU A 121 6.55 6.92 37.57
C GLU A 121 5.61 7.30 36.40
N GLU A 122 4.52 8.02 36.70
CA GLU A 122 3.56 8.54 35.73
C GLU A 122 4.15 9.68 34.86
N ASP A 123 5.00 10.53 35.44
CA ASP A 123 5.67 11.59 34.67
C ASP A 123 6.67 10.99 33.66
N ALA A 124 7.35 9.90 34.05
CA ALA A 124 8.28 9.20 33.18
C ALA A 124 7.57 8.49 32.01
N THR A 125 6.41 7.86 32.26
CA THR A 125 5.63 7.20 31.21
C THR A 125 4.99 8.22 30.26
N ASN A 126 4.48 9.33 30.77
CA ASN A 126 3.93 10.42 29.94
C ASN A 126 5.01 11.11 29.09
N LEU A 127 6.21 11.28 29.64
CA LEU A 127 7.35 11.78 28.85
C LEU A 127 7.72 10.83 27.72
N GLN A 128 7.72 9.51 27.99
CA GLN A 128 7.97 8.51 26.95
C GLN A 128 6.92 8.56 25.84
N LEU A 129 5.64 8.73 26.19
CA LEU A 129 4.55 8.90 25.23
C LEU A 129 4.74 10.16 24.38
N LEU A 130 5.11 11.29 25.00
CA LEU A 130 5.41 12.54 24.30
C LEU A 130 6.50 12.35 23.23
N ILE A 131 7.59 11.64 23.58
CA ILE A 131 8.69 11.34 22.66
C ILE A 131 8.20 10.49 21.49
N SER A 132 7.38 9.47 21.75
CA SER A 132 6.82 8.62 20.70
C SER A 132 5.88 9.38 19.76
N ILE A 133 5.07 10.29 20.29
CA ILE A 133 4.19 11.15 19.50
C ILE A 133 5.00 12.08 18.60
N GLU A 134 6.02 12.75 19.14
CA GLU A 134 6.87 13.62 18.32
C GLU A 134 7.67 12.84 17.28
N PHE A 135 8.09 11.62 17.60
CA PHE A 135 8.80 10.76 16.66
C PHE A 135 7.94 10.38 15.44
N ASN A 136 6.66 10.05 15.65
CA ASN A 136 5.73 9.58 14.62
C ASN A 136 4.96 10.69 13.90
N CYS A 137 4.59 11.74 14.63
CA CYS A 137 3.64 12.77 14.18
C CYS A 137 4.20 14.19 14.24
N GLY A 138 5.44 14.34 14.71
CA GLY A 138 6.14 15.62 14.75
C GLY A 138 6.39 16.23 13.38
N GLU A 139 7.11 17.33 13.37
CA GLU A 139 7.32 18.10 12.16
C GLU A 139 8.12 17.33 11.11
N ASN A 140 7.55 17.23 9.91
CA ASN A 140 8.09 16.49 8.78
C ASN A 140 8.35 15.01 9.12
N ALA A 141 7.61 14.43 10.08
CA ALA A 141 7.79 13.04 10.49
C ALA A 141 7.61 12.09 9.31
N LEU A 142 6.59 12.30 8.47
CA LEU A 142 6.40 11.51 7.25
C LEU A 142 7.68 11.47 6.41
N GLN A 143 8.24 12.62 6.02
CA GLN A 143 9.49 12.69 5.26
C GLN A 143 10.69 12.07 5.99
N LYS A 144 10.82 12.29 7.30
CA LYS A 144 12.00 11.84 8.08
C LYS A 144 11.95 10.34 8.42
N ARG A 145 10.77 9.73 8.40
CA ARG A 145 10.53 8.34 8.83
C ARG A 145 10.29 7.39 7.68
N THR A 146 10.07 7.91 6.48
CA THR A 146 9.98 7.12 5.26
C THR A 146 11.25 7.31 4.44
N GLN A 147 11.82 6.22 3.94
CA GLN A 147 13.01 6.28 3.09
C GLN A 147 12.67 6.55 1.62
N TYR A 148 11.59 5.96 1.12
CA TYR A 148 11.29 5.89 -0.31
C TYR A 148 10.15 6.80 -0.73
N VAL A 149 9.26 7.22 0.19
CA VAL A 149 8.05 7.98 -0.15
C VAL A 149 8.36 9.28 -0.89
N VAL A 150 9.27 10.11 -0.37
CA VAL A 150 9.58 11.41 -0.98
C VAL A 150 10.27 11.25 -2.34
N ASP A 151 11.23 10.34 -2.43
CA ASP A 151 11.96 10.08 -3.67
C ASP A 151 11.04 9.51 -4.75
N THR A 152 10.22 8.52 -4.39
CA THR A 152 9.25 7.91 -5.30
C THR A 152 8.18 8.90 -5.71
N PHE A 153 7.66 9.69 -4.77
CA PHE A 153 6.69 10.74 -5.09
C PHE A 153 7.29 11.79 -6.02
N THR A 154 8.51 12.26 -5.77
CA THR A 154 9.19 13.24 -6.62
C THR A 154 9.47 12.67 -8.01
N LEU A 155 9.89 11.41 -8.09
CA LEU A 155 10.09 10.68 -9.36
C LEU A 155 8.80 10.60 -10.18
N LEU A 156 7.68 10.29 -9.52
CA LEU A 156 6.36 10.25 -10.17
C LEU A 156 5.84 11.65 -10.50
N GLN A 157 6.10 12.64 -9.65
CA GLN A 157 5.65 14.03 -9.80
C GLN A 157 6.41 14.77 -10.90
N ASP A 158 7.73 14.56 -11.08
CA ASP A 158 8.45 15.11 -12.25
C ASP A 158 7.95 14.47 -13.55
N GLY A 159 7.47 13.22 -13.47
CA GLY A 159 6.64 12.60 -14.51
C GLY A 159 5.29 13.28 -14.71
N GLN A 160 4.64 13.77 -13.65
CA GLN A 160 3.30 14.37 -13.68
C GLN A 160 3.24 15.87 -13.96
N ILE A 161 4.17 16.70 -13.48
CA ILE A 161 4.22 18.15 -13.78
C ILE A 161 4.57 18.37 -15.26
N ARG A 162 5.27 17.41 -15.86
CA ARG A 162 5.42 17.36 -17.31
C ARG A 162 4.17 16.83 -18.03
N ASN A 163 3.06 16.42 -17.40
CA ASN A 163 1.90 15.72 -18.03
C ASN A 163 1.03 16.54 -19.01
N GLN A 164 1.35 17.79 -19.30
CA GLN A 164 0.89 18.37 -20.58
C GLN A 164 1.72 17.85 -21.79
N ARG A 165 2.83 17.15 -21.52
CA ARG A 165 3.73 16.46 -22.47
C ARG A 165 4.15 15.04 -22.02
N ALA A 166 3.96 14.61 -20.77
CA ALA A 166 4.62 13.44 -20.14
C ALA A 166 3.81 12.16 -19.97
N ASP A 167 2.62 12.10 -20.54
CA ASP A 167 2.10 10.82 -20.98
C ASP A 167 3.19 10.12 -21.84
N SER A 168 4.01 10.87 -22.57
CA SER A 168 5.14 10.34 -23.34
C SER A 168 6.33 9.81 -22.54
N ALA A 169 6.60 10.19 -21.27
CA ALA A 169 7.87 9.84 -20.60
C ALA A 169 7.76 8.55 -19.79
N MET A 170 6.69 8.42 -19.00
CA MET A 170 6.33 7.14 -18.40
C MET A 170 5.89 6.17 -19.49
N ARG A 171 5.06 6.57 -20.48
CA ARG A 171 4.81 5.70 -21.65
C ARG A 171 6.10 5.39 -22.38
N ARG A 172 7.09 6.28 -22.51
CA ARG A 172 8.37 5.93 -23.15
C ARG A 172 9.14 4.90 -22.34
N ARG A 173 9.28 5.04 -21.02
CA ARG A 173 9.89 3.99 -20.18
C ARG A 173 9.10 2.68 -20.25
N LEU A 174 7.77 2.76 -20.23
CA LEU A 174 6.87 1.62 -20.32
C LEU A 174 6.95 0.92 -21.69
N THR A 175 6.96 1.69 -22.77
CA THR A 175 7.13 1.25 -24.16
C THR A 175 8.54 0.72 -24.39
N GLU A 176 9.55 1.28 -23.72
CA GLU A 176 10.92 0.77 -23.79
C GLU A 176 11.05 -0.56 -23.04
N LEU A 177 10.41 -0.72 -21.88
CA LEU A 177 10.28 -2.00 -21.20
C LEU A 177 9.52 -3.03 -22.06
N GLU A 178 8.41 -2.64 -22.66
CA GLU A 178 7.60 -3.49 -23.56
C GLU A 178 8.41 -3.90 -24.80
N PHE A 179 9.07 -2.94 -25.45
CA PHE A 179 9.96 -3.18 -26.59
C PHE A 179 11.11 -4.13 -26.24
N ASN A 180 11.80 -3.91 -25.12
CA ASN A 180 12.87 -4.79 -24.66
C ASN A 180 12.37 -6.21 -24.37
N SER A 181 11.16 -6.34 -23.82
CA SER A 181 10.54 -7.65 -23.57
C SER A 181 10.28 -8.41 -24.88
N VAL A 182 9.70 -7.75 -25.88
CA VAL A 182 9.41 -8.32 -27.20
C VAL A 182 10.71 -8.67 -27.92
N LEU A 183 11.69 -7.77 -27.89
CA LEU A 183 13.00 -7.98 -28.52
C LEU A 183 13.71 -9.21 -27.93
N ASN A 184 13.64 -9.40 -26.61
CA ASN A 184 14.23 -10.55 -25.95
C ASN A 184 13.49 -11.85 -26.28
N GLN A 185 12.16 -11.81 -26.40
CA GLN A 185 11.35 -12.95 -26.83
C GLN A 185 11.67 -13.34 -28.28
N GLU A 186 11.73 -12.39 -29.20
CA GLU A 186 12.09 -12.63 -30.60
C GLU A 186 13.51 -13.16 -30.74
N ARG A 187 14.48 -12.59 -30.01
CA ARG A 187 15.86 -13.11 -29.99
C ARG A 187 15.92 -14.56 -29.53
N SER A 188 15.12 -14.93 -28.54
CA SER A 188 15.05 -16.30 -28.05
C SER A 188 14.42 -17.23 -29.09
N ALA A 189 13.33 -16.81 -29.75
CA ALA A 189 12.69 -17.56 -30.82
C ALA A 189 13.62 -17.77 -32.03
N LEU A 190 14.33 -16.72 -32.46
CA LEU A 190 15.31 -16.80 -33.56
C LEU A 190 16.46 -17.75 -33.22
N ARG A 191 17.00 -17.67 -32.00
CA ARG A 191 18.05 -18.61 -31.54
C ARG A 191 17.57 -20.05 -31.62
N ASN A 192 16.35 -20.33 -31.15
CA ASN A 192 15.77 -21.67 -31.19
C ASN A 192 15.59 -22.16 -32.64
N SER A 193 15.08 -21.31 -33.53
CA SER A 193 14.91 -21.66 -34.96
C SER A 193 16.25 -21.94 -35.65
N VAL A 194 17.29 -21.14 -35.36
CA VAL A 194 18.63 -21.35 -35.94
C VAL A 194 19.24 -22.65 -35.43
N GLN A 195 19.15 -22.92 -34.12
CA GLN A 195 19.62 -24.18 -33.55
C GLN A 195 18.90 -25.39 -34.16
N GLN A 196 17.57 -25.29 -34.34
CA GLN A 196 16.80 -26.37 -34.94
C GLN A 196 17.17 -26.60 -36.41
N GLN A 197 17.35 -25.54 -37.20
CA GLN A 197 17.81 -25.66 -38.59
C GLN A 197 19.20 -26.28 -38.70
N GLN A 198 20.13 -25.90 -37.80
CA GLN A 198 21.46 -26.50 -37.76
C GLN A 198 21.39 -27.99 -37.44
N SER A 199 20.53 -28.39 -36.51
CA SER A 199 20.31 -29.80 -36.17
C SER A 199 19.72 -30.60 -37.34
N ILE A 200 18.72 -30.05 -38.04
CA ILE A 200 18.12 -30.72 -39.20
C ILE A 200 19.17 -30.86 -40.30
N ARG A 201 19.93 -29.79 -40.59
CA ARG A 201 20.96 -29.81 -41.64
C ARG A 201 22.06 -30.83 -41.33
N SER A 202 22.50 -30.95 -40.08
CA SER A 202 23.50 -31.95 -39.71
C SER A 202 22.98 -33.37 -39.88
N GLN A 203 21.73 -33.64 -39.50
CA GLN A 203 21.09 -34.94 -39.71
C GLN A 203 20.93 -35.28 -41.20
N GLU A 204 20.53 -34.31 -42.02
CA GLU A 204 20.39 -34.52 -43.46
C GLU A 204 21.73 -34.80 -44.13
N THR A 205 22.78 -34.06 -43.72
CA THR A 205 24.15 -34.29 -44.19
C THR A 205 24.62 -35.69 -43.80
N GLN A 206 24.33 -36.13 -42.58
CA GLN A 206 24.66 -37.48 -42.13
C GLN A 206 23.96 -38.54 -42.98
N ARG A 207 22.66 -38.38 -43.24
CA ARG A 207 21.90 -39.30 -44.10
C ARG A 207 22.45 -39.37 -45.52
N GLN A 208 22.89 -38.25 -46.08
CA GLN A 208 23.52 -38.23 -47.41
C GLN A 208 24.85 -38.99 -47.40
N PHE A 209 25.66 -38.82 -46.36
CA PHE A 209 26.89 -39.58 -46.18
C PHE A 209 26.64 -41.09 -46.06
N ASP A 210 25.66 -41.50 -45.24
CA ASP A 210 25.31 -42.90 -45.06
C ASP A 210 24.82 -43.53 -46.37
N ASN A 211 24.10 -42.77 -47.20
CA ASN A 211 23.61 -43.24 -48.50
C ASN A 211 24.76 -43.42 -49.51
N LEU A 212 25.70 -42.45 -49.56
CA LEU A 212 26.91 -42.55 -50.38
C LEU A 212 27.78 -43.75 -49.96
N GLN A 213 27.92 -43.98 -48.65
CA GLN A 213 28.69 -45.10 -48.13
C GLN A 213 28.05 -46.45 -48.52
N ASN A 214 26.73 -46.56 -48.44
CA ASN A 214 26.01 -47.76 -48.88
C ASN A 214 26.18 -48.03 -50.38
N GLU A 215 26.12 -47.00 -51.22
CA GLU A 215 26.35 -47.17 -52.66
C GLU A 215 27.79 -47.55 -52.99
N LEU A 216 28.78 -46.99 -52.29
CA LEU A 216 30.18 -47.41 -52.39
C LEU A 216 30.37 -48.90 -52.05
N ILE A 217 29.77 -49.37 -50.95
CA ILE A 217 29.81 -50.78 -50.56
C ILE A 217 29.17 -51.66 -51.63
N ARG A 218 28.01 -51.26 -52.17
CA ARG A 218 27.32 -52.00 -53.24
C ARG A 218 28.17 -52.12 -54.51
N GLN A 219 28.87 -51.06 -54.90
CA GLN A 219 29.79 -51.13 -56.05
C GLN A 219 30.95 -52.08 -55.77
N GLN A 220 31.56 -52.01 -54.59
CA GLN A 220 32.68 -52.88 -54.23
C GLN A 220 32.33 -54.37 -54.23
N ILE A 221 31.11 -54.72 -53.79
CA ILE A 221 30.61 -56.11 -53.85
C ILE A 221 30.44 -56.57 -55.30
N ARG A 222 29.91 -55.72 -56.20
CA ARG A 222 29.75 -56.08 -57.63
C ARG A 222 31.08 -56.27 -58.35
N TYR A 223 32.14 -55.61 -57.90
CA TYR A 223 33.48 -55.76 -58.47
C TYR A 223 34.24 -57.00 -57.95
N GLN A 224 33.75 -57.69 -56.91
CA GLN A 224 34.38 -58.88 -56.33
C GLN A 224 33.67 -60.21 -56.71
N GLN A 225 32.68 -60.16 -57.60
CA GLN A 225 32.08 -61.33 -58.26
C GLN A 225 32.51 -61.38 -59.73
#